data_AF-Q3JDQ2-F1
#
_entry.id   AF-Q3JDQ2-F1
#
_cell.length_a   1.000
_cell.length_b   1.000
_cell.length_c   1.000
_cell.angle_alpha   90.00
_cell.angle_beta   90.00
_cell.angle_gamma   90.00
#
_symmetry.space_group_name_H-M   'P 1'
#
loop_
_entity.id
_entity.type
_entity.pdbx_description
1 polymer ?
#
loop_
_entity_poly.entity_id
_entity_poly.type
_entity_poly.pdbx_seq_one_letter_code
_entity_poly.pdbx_strand_id
1 'polypeptide(L)'
;MRGVIITALLTLIFLFWLAGGLYGFLKTKNKSPEAKRTVAYILGYPLLAVYVASDGLPPAAIVFPVGLGGVFWLLAGMHLQKVLEGEYPPTPGTFIGLSIKYCLGGVLGAFLLGALLQYAGLF
;
A
#
# COMPACT_ATOMS: atom_id res chain seq x y z
N MET A 1 -10.44 -0.57 25.51
CA MET A 1 -11.04 0.68 24.98
C MET A 1 -10.03 1.63 24.32
N ARG A 2 -8.89 1.97 24.96
CA ARG A 2 -7.87 2.87 24.37
C ARG A 2 -7.31 2.42 23.02
N GLY A 3 -7.02 1.13 22.84
CA GLY A 3 -6.52 0.59 21.57
C GLY A 3 -7.50 0.77 20.41
N VAL A 4 -8.80 0.52 20.63
CA VAL A 4 -9.85 0.68 19.63
C VAL A 4 -9.99 2.13 19.17
N ILE A 5 -9.86 3.09 20.10
CA ILE A 5 -9.93 4.53 19.79
C ILE A 5 -8.73 4.96 18.91
N ILE A 6 -7.51 4.51 19.26
CA ILE A 6 -6.31 4.83 18.49
C ILE A 6 -6.39 4.23 17.08
N THR A 7 -6.79 2.96 16.97
CA THR A 7 -6.96 2.30 15.67
C THR A 7 -7.99 3.03 14.81
N ALA A 8 -9.16 3.37 15.37
CA ALA A 8 -10.20 4.11 14.65
C ALA A 8 -9.72 5.49 14.18
N LEU A 9 -8.99 6.23 15.02
CA LEU A 9 -8.43 7.53 14.65
C LEU A 9 -7.41 7.42 13.51
N LEU A 10 -6.49 6.45 13.59
CA LEU A 10 -5.53 6.22 12.52
C LEU A 10 -6.24 5.86 11.21
N THR A 11 -7.23 4.95 11.27
CA THR A 11 -8.02 4.57 10.09
C THR A 11 -8.73 5.78 9.48
N LEU A 12 -9.35 6.64 10.28
CA LEU A 12 -10.02 7.85 9.79
C LEU A 12 -9.04 8.84 9.14
N ILE A 13 -7.87 9.06 9.75
CA ILE A 13 -6.82 9.91 9.16
C ILE A 13 -6.40 9.33 7.81
N PHE A 14 -6.19 8.01 7.71
CA PHE A 14 -5.83 7.37 6.45
C PHE A 14 -6.90 7.49 5.38
N LEU A 15 -8.16 7.25 5.73
CA LEU A 15 -9.28 7.44 4.81
C LEU A 15 -9.40 8.89 4.34
N PHE A 16 -9.08 9.86 5.20
CA PHE A 16 -9.05 11.27 4.83
C PHE A 16 -7.98 11.57 3.77
N TRP A 17 -6.73 11.12 3.95
CA TRP A 17 -5.66 11.30 2.95
C TRP A 17 -5.99 10.60 1.63
N LEU A 18 -6.57 9.41 1.71
CA LEU A 18 -6.97 8.64 0.54
C LEU A 18 -8.09 9.34 -0.24
N ALA A 19 -9.11 9.85 0.46
CA ALA A 19 -10.19 10.63 -0.14
C ALA A 19 -9.67 11.94 -0.75
N GLY A 20 -8.79 12.66 -0.04
CA GLY A 20 -8.18 13.90 -0.52
C GLY A 20 -7.34 13.68 -1.79
N GLY A 21 -6.49 12.64 -1.80
CA GLY A 21 -5.67 12.27 -2.95
C GLY A 21 -6.50 11.83 -4.17
N LEU A 22 -7.53 11.01 -3.95
CA LEU A 22 -8.44 10.59 -5.02
C LEU A 22 -9.25 11.76 -5.57
N TYR A 23 -9.78 12.62 -4.70
CA TYR A 23 -10.49 13.83 -5.12
C TYR A 23 -9.61 14.76 -5.94
N GLY A 24 -8.37 15.01 -5.47
CA GLY A 24 -7.38 15.79 -6.21
C GLY A 24 -7.10 15.18 -7.58
N PHE A 25 -6.88 13.87 -7.64
CA PHE A 25 -6.65 13.15 -8.90
C PHE A 25 -7.83 13.25 -9.87
N LEU A 26 -9.07 13.20 -9.38
CA LEU A 26 -10.27 13.34 -10.21
C LEU A 26 -10.37 14.74 -10.83
N LYS A 27 -9.95 15.79 -10.10
CA LYS A 27 -9.95 17.18 -10.58
C LYS A 27 -8.81 17.50 -11.55
N THR A 28 -7.71 16.76 -11.52
CA THR A 28 -6.56 17.02 -12.38
C THR A 28 -6.84 16.60 -13.83
N LYS A 29 -6.77 17.58 -14.77
CA LYS A 29 -6.98 17.34 -16.20
C LYS A 29 -5.86 16.50 -16.84
N ASN A 30 -4.61 16.82 -16.54
CA ASN A 30 -3.43 16.10 -17.05
C ASN A 30 -2.82 15.22 -15.96
N LYS A 31 -3.14 13.93 -15.99
CA LYS A 31 -2.68 12.95 -15.00
C LYS A 31 -1.33 12.38 -15.42
N SER A 32 -0.29 12.64 -14.64
CA SER A 32 1.03 12.04 -14.85
C SER A 32 0.94 10.50 -14.77
N PRO A 33 1.83 9.77 -15.46
CA PRO A 33 1.89 8.31 -15.35
C PRO A 33 2.06 7.83 -13.91
N GLU A 34 2.82 8.59 -13.11
CA GLU A 34 3.06 8.29 -11.70
C GLU A 34 1.79 8.42 -10.84
N ALA A 35 0.99 9.47 -11.08
CA ALA A 35 -0.30 9.64 -10.41
C ALA A 35 -1.25 8.48 -10.74
N LYS A 36 -1.29 8.04 -12.01
CA LYS A 36 -2.13 6.91 -12.44
C LYS A 36 -1.71 5.59 -11.76
N ARG A 37 -0.41 5.32 -11.69
CA ARG A 37 0.12 4.12 -11.01
C ARG A 37 -0.20 4.13 -9.51
N THR A 38 -0.02 5.28 -8.87
CA THR A 38 -0.32 5.44 -7.44
C THR A 38 -1.80 5.22 -7.16
N VAL A 39 -2.70 5.78 -7.97
CA VAL A 39 -4.15 5.54 -7.86
C VAL A 39 -4.52 4.09 -8.12
N ALA A 40 -3.94 3.46 -9.15
CA ALA A 40 -4.17 2.05 -9.42
C ALA A 40 -3.78 1.18 -8.23
N TYR A 41 -2.68 1.50 -7.55
CA TYR A 41 -2.28 0.81 -6.33
C TYR A 41 -3.22 1.07 -5.15
N ILE A 42 -3.61 2.33 -4.93
CA ILE A 42 -4.58 2.73 -3.89
C ILE A 42 -5.90 1.95 -4.03
N LEU A 43 -6.39 1.76 -5.25
CA LEU A 43 -7.65 1.05 -5.50
C LEU A 43 -7.47 -0.47 -5.56
N GLY A 44 -6.35 -0.94 -6.11
CA GLY A 44 -6.08 -2.37 -6.30
C GLY A 44 -5.72 -3.10 -5.01
N TYR A 45 -4.98 -2.46 -4.10
CA TYR A 45 -4.53 -3.11 -2.87
C TYR A 45 -5.69 -3.56 -1.95
N PRO A 46 -6.74 -2.76 -1.69
CA PRO A 46 -7.88 -3.22 -0.89
C PRO A 46 -8.58 -4.42 -1.50
N LEU A 47 -8.70 -4.47 -2.84
CA LEU A 47 -9.28 -5.63 -3.54
C LEU A 47 -8.41 -6.88 -3.35
N LEU A 48 -7.09 -6.74 -3.48
CA LEU A 48 -6.13 -7.81 -3.20
C LEU A 48 -6.23 -8.28 -1.74
N ALA A 49 -6.28 -7.36 -0.78
CA ALA A 49 -6.36 -7.67 0.63
C ALA A 49 -7.67 -8.41 0.98
N VAL A 50 -8.81 -7.99 0.39
CA VAL A 50 -10.09 -8.69 0.53
C VAL A 50 -10.05 -10.07 -0.10
N TYR A 51 -9.48 -10.19 -1.31
CA TYR A 51 -9.33 -11.50 -1.98
C TYR A 51 -8.53 -12.47 -1.11
N VAL A 52 -7.38 -12.03 -0.60
CA VAL A 52 -6.51 -12.82 0.29
C VAL A 52 -7.24 -13.18 1.59
N ALA A 53 -8.02 -12.26 2.17
CA ALA A 53 -8.78 -12.53 3.39
C ALA A 53 -10.02 -13.42 3.17
N SER A 54 -10.52 -13.52 1.93
CA SER A 54 -11.75 -14.26 1.61
C SER A 54 -11.54 -15.77 1.45
N ASP A 55 -10.32 -16.21 1.19
CA ASP A 55 -9.98 -17.60 0.84
C ASP A 55 -9.59 -18.46 2.08
N GLY A 56 -10.01 -18.06 3.28
CA GLY A 56 -9.54 -18.63 4.55
C GLY A 56 -8.26 -17.97 5.05
N LEU A 57 -7.49 -18.62 5.94
CA LEU A 57 -6.15 -18.17 6.33
C LEU A 57 -5.16 -18.62 5.25
N PRO A 58 -4.66 -17.74 4.37
CA PRO A 58 -3.70 -18.14 3.35
C PRO A 58 -2.37 -18.53 4.00
N PRO A 59 -1.48 -19.21 3.25
CA PRO A 59 -0.11 -19.43 3.65
C PRO A 59 0.54 -18.15 4.17
N ALA A 60 1.30 -18.24 5.28
CA ALA A 60 2.01 -17.10 5.86
C ALA A 60 2.91 -16.41 4.81
N ALA A 61 3.49 -17.19 3.91
CA ALA A 61 4.28 -16.71 2.78
C ALA A 61 3.53 -15.73 1.86
N ILE A 62 2.19 -15.74 1.86
CA ILE A 62 1.32 -14.80 1.14
C ILE A 62 0.85 -13.68 2.07
N VAL A 63 0.44 -14.01 3.30
CA VAL A 63 -0.07 -13.03 4.28
C VAL A 63 0.95 -11.94 4.58
N PHE A 64 2.22 -12.30 4.78
CA PHE A 64 3.27 -11.35 5.15
C PHE A 64 3.57 -10.33 4.04
N PRO A 65 3.81 -10.74 2.77
CA PRO A 65 3.92 -9.78 1.67
C PRO A 65 2.71 -8.87 1.49
N VAL A 66 1.49 -9.40 1.65
CA VAL A 66 0.26 -8.61 1.55
C VAL A 66 0.20 -7.59 2.69
N GLY A 67 0.51 -8.00 3.92
CA GLY A 67 0.62 -7.09 5.07
C GLY A 67 1.65 -5.98 4.86
N LEU A 68 2.82 -6.29 4.28
CA LEU A 68 3.81 -5.28 3.90
C LEU A 68 3.27 -4.33 2.82
N GLY A 69 2.50 -4.85 1.85
CA GLY A 69 1.77 -4.04 0.88
C GLY A 69 0.85 -3.00 1.55
N GLY A 70 0.26 -3.35 2.69
CA GLY A 70 -0.51 -2.41 3.52
C GLY A 70 0.30 -1.19 3.93
N VAL A 71 1.55 -1.36 4.34
CA VAL A 71 2.44 -0.24 4.70
C VAL A 71 2.67 0.67 3.50
N PHE A 72 2.95 0.11 2.32
CA PHE A 72 3.09 0.89 1.09
C PHE A 72 1.79 1.59 0.69
N TRP A 73 0.65 0.94 0.90
CA TRP A 73 -0.66 1.49 0.58
C TRP A 73 -0.98 2.72 1.43
N LEU A 74 -0.64 2.68 2.72
CA LEU A 74 -0.76 3.81 3.64
C LEU A 74 0.08 5.02 3.18
N LEU A 75 1.28 4.78 2.63
CA LEU A 75 2.15 5.85 2.11
C LEU A 75 1.70 6.38 0.74
N ALA A 76 0.96 5.59 -0.04
CA ALA A 76 0.54 5.94 -1.39
C ALA A 76 -0.36 7.19 -1.44
N GLY A 77 -1.20 7.42 -0.42
CA GLY A 77 -2.04 8.62 -0.34
C GLY A 77 -1.22 9.92 -0.23
N MET A 78 -0.22 9.94 0.65
CA MET A 78 0.70 11.07 0.80
C MET A 78 1.52 11.30 -0.47
N HIS A 79 2.00 10.21 -1.09
CA HIS A 79 2.72 10.28 -2.36
C HIS A 79 1.85 10.87 -3.47
N LEU A 80 0.60 10.40 -3.61
CA LEU A 80 -0.32 10.90 -4.62
C LEU A 80 -0.53 12.42 -4.49
N GLN A 81 -0.73 12.91 -3.27
CA GLN A 81 -0.88 14.35 -3.05
C GLN A 81 0.34 15.14 -3.53
N LYS A 82 1.56 14.72 -3.17
CA LYS A 82 2.79 15.39 -3.62
C LYS A 82 2.99 15.34 -5.14
N VAL A 83 2.61 14.23 -5.77
CA VAL A 83 2.63 14.12 -7.24
C VAL A 83 1.65 15.11 -7.87
N LEU A 84 0.47 15.31 -7.26
CA LEU A 84 -0.55 16.25 -7.76
C LEU A 84 -0.16 17.72 -7.53
N GLU A 85 0.56 18.00 -6.45
CA GLU A 85 1.15 19.33 -6.15
C GLU A 85 2.37 19.65 -7.04
N GLY A 86 2.85 18.66 -7.81
CA GLY A 86 4.00 18.82 -8.71
C GLY A 86 5.36 18.69 -8.02
N GLU A 87 5.38 18.32 -6.73
CA GLU A 87 6.61 18.16 -5.94
C GLU A 87 7.37 16.87 -6.28
N TYR A 88 6.70 15.89 -6.89
CA TYR A 88 7.28 14.59 -7.18
C TYR A 88 7.30 14.31 -8.70
N PRO A 89 8.43 14.55 -9.39
CA PRO A 89 8.55 14.25 -10.80
C PRO A 89 8.53 12.72 -11.02
N PRO A 90 8.08 12.25 -12.20
CA PRO A 90 8.13 10.84 -12.54
C PRO A 90 9.59 10.36 -12.62
N THR A 91 9.99 9.50 -11.68
CA THR A 91 11.35 8.97 -11.61
C THR A 91 11.38 7.53 -12.13
N PRO A 92 12.21 7.20 -13.13
CA PRO A 92 12.37 5.81 -13.56
C PRO A 92 12.87 4.93 -12.42
N GLY A 93 12.33 3.71 -12.32
CA GLY A 93 12.77 2.75 -11.31
C GLY A 93 12.20 2.99 -9.91
N THR A 94 11.25 3.91 -9.74
CA THR A 94 10.49 4.06 -8.50
C THR A 94 9.06 3.54 -8.63
N PHE A 95 8.50 3.17 -7.49
CA PHE A 95 7.10 2.80 -7.27
C PHE A 95 6.65 3.56 -6.02
N ILE A 96 5.60 4.38 -6.15
CA ILE A 96 5.09 5.25 -5.06
C ILE A 96 6.18 6.10 -4.38
N GLY A 97 7.15 6.59 -5.15
CA GLY A 97 8.28 7.37 -4.62
C GLY A 97 9.39 6.54 -3.94
N LEU A 98 9.25 5.21 -3.87
CA LEU A 98 10.26 4.30 -3.34
C LEU A 98 10.98 3.58 -4.48
N SER A 99 12.27 3.26 -4.31
CA SER A 99 12.97 2.45 -5.30
C SER A 99 12.34 1.06 -5.43
N ILE A 100 12.10 0.61 -6.67
CA ILE A 100 11.57 -0.73 -6.95
C ILE A 100 12.47 -1.81 -6.32
N LYS A 101 13.79 -1.60 -6.27
CA LYS A 101 14.72 -2.54 -5.63
C LYS A 101 14.43 -2.71 -4.13
N TYR A 102 14.12 -1.61 -3.43
CA TYR A 102 13.74 -1.67 -2.02
C TYR A 102 12.39 -2.35 -1.83
N CYS A 103 11.40 -2.04 -2.68
CA CYS A 103 10.09 -2.69 -2.62
C CYS A 103 10.19 -4.20 -2.85
N LEU A 104 10.91 -4.63 -3.90
CA LEU A 104 11.11 -6.05 -4.20
C LEU A 104 11.91 -6.77 -3.12
N GLY A 105 12.96 -6.14 -2.58
CA GLY A 105 13.73 -6.69 -1.47
C GLY A 105 12.88 -6.88 -0.22
N GLY A 106 12.03 -5.89 0.10
CA GLY A 106 11.08 -5.99 1.22
C GLY A 106 10.04 -7.08 1.02
N VAL A 107 9.45 -7.17 -0.18
CA VAL A 107 8.47 -8.22 -0.53
C VAL A 107 9.09 -9.62 -0.46
N LEU A 108 10.31 -9.79 -1.00
CA LEU A 108 11.04 -11.05 -0.93
C LEU A 108 11.37 -11.41 0.52
N GLY A 109 11.83 -10.45 1.33
CA GLY A 109 12.09 -10.67 2.75
C GLY A 109 10.82 -11.07 3.52
N ALA A 110 9.70 -10.42 3.25
CA ALA A 110 8.40 -10.76 3.86
C ALA A 110 7.93 -12.15 3.43
N PHE A 111 8.12 -12.52 2.16
CA PHE A 111 7.79 -13.86 1.65
C PHE A 111 8.62 -14.92 2.35
N LEU A 112 9.95 -14.74 2.41
CA LEU A 112 10.87 -15.67 3.05
C LEU A 112 10.58 -15.82 4.55
N LEU A 113 10.27 -14.71 5.24
CA LEU A 113 9.88 -14.73 6.64
C LEU A 113 8.59 -15.53 6.84
N GLY A 114 7.56 -15.26 6.03
CA GLY A 114 6.31 -16.01 6.07
C GLY A 114 6.53 -17.50 5.81
N ALA A 115 7.31 -17.85 4.78
CA ALA A 115 7.65 -19.23 4.46
C ALA A 115 8.39 -19.93 5.62
N LEU A 116 9.33 -19.24 6.27
CA LEU A 116 10.07 -19.77 7.41
C LEU A 116 9.16 -20.03 8.62
N LEU A 117 8.27 -19.09 8.94
CA LEU A 117 7.33 -19.23 10.07
C LEU A 117 6.34 -20.38 9.83
N GLN A 118 5.85 -20.50 8.60
CA GLN A 118 4.98 -21.60 8.22
C GLN A 118 5.70 -22.96 8.29
N TYR A 119 6.94 -23.04 7.80
CA TYR A 119 7.77 -24.23 7.92
C TYR A 119 8.03 -24.63 9.38
N ALA A 120 8.21 -23.65 10.26
CA ALA A 120 8.41 -23.85 11.70
C ALA A 120 7.13 -24.19 12.48
N GLY A 121 5.95 -24.20 11.83
CA GLY A 121 4.66 -24.43 12.49
C GLY A 121 4.23 -23.29 13.43
N LEU A 122 4.76 -22.08 13.23
CA LEU A 122 4.44 -20.89 14.02
C LEU A 122 3.29 -20.05 13.42
N PHE A 123 2.79 -20.46 12.24
CA PHE A 123 1.70 -19.83 11.51
C PHE A 123 1.03 -20.88 10.63
#